data_AF-A0AB73H2N4-F1
#
_entry.id   AF-A0AB73H2N4-F1
#
_cell.length_a   1.000
_cell.length_b   1.000
_cell.length_c   1.000
_cell.angle_alpha   90.00
_cell.angle_beta   90.00
_cell.angle_gamma   90.00
#
_symmetry.space_group_name_H-M   'P 1'
#
loop_
_entity.id
_entity.type
_entity.pdbx_description
1 polymer ?
#
loop_
_entity_poly.entity_id
_entity_poly.type
_entity_poly.pdbx_seq_one_letter_code
_entity_poly.pdbx_strand_id
1 'polypeptide(L)'
;MTAIEFENWQVLAGRHESNGDDSIVYPFTSRREVIGDLMAHALSRKSEGEPLQIAWWVQPGEFDRTGMADQCDEPLEERFNERWEELLAEKGEHIFAEAFGNSLALYLDKSLATDLRPDALSAFACPRKPGDVSDAGDYGFEITADGWMVLGQVKGLGELAWASKQEMERALVELERGQLWKLYRLVKHVDMDATAANISDGMAYQYGMIRSRYEERWQLEDEDCFEVSSLRP
;
A
#
# COMPACT_ATOMS: atom_id res chain seq x y z
N MET A 1 -20.04 32.23 23.62
CA MET A 1 -19.57 31.43 22.48
C MET A 1 -20.75 30.63 21.99
N THR A 2 -21.31 31.06 20.86
CA THR A 2 -22.55 30.52 20.30
C THR A 2 -22.33 29.13 19.77
N ALA A 3 -23.35 28.28 19.96
CA ALA A 3 -23.49 26.97 19.36
C ALA A 3 -23.12 27.03 17.88
N ILE A 4 -21.89 26.65 17.55
CA ILE A 4 -21.59 26.17 16.21
C ILE A 4 -22.43 24.91 16.13
N GLU A 5 -23.54 25.05 15.41
CA GLU A 5 -24.44 23.99 15.04
C GLU A 5 -23.58 22.83 14.56
N PHE A 6 -23.47 21.81 15.42
CA PHE A 6 -22.96 20.51 15.04
C PHE A 6 -23.94 19.98 14.01
N GLU A 7 -23.75 20.38 12.75
CA GLU A 7 -24.45 19.77 11.63
C GLU A 7 -24.15 18.28 11.72
N ASN A 8 -25.15 17.53 12.16
CA ASN A 8 -25.25 16.09 11.97
C ASN A 8 -25.39 15.87 10.46
N TRP A 9 -24.30 16.07 9.73
CA TRP A 9 -24.19 15.68 8.35
C TRP A 9 -24.45 14.19 8.30
N GLN A 10 -25.60 13.79 7.74
CA GLN A 10 -25.78 12.42 7.26
C GLN A 10 -24.74 12.20 6.17
N VAL A 11 -23.62 11.62 6.56
CA VAL A 11 -22.72 10.95 5.63
C VAL A 11 -23.51 9.73 5.16
N LEU A 12 -23.87 9.78 3.88
CA LEU A 12 -24.78 8.88 3.15
C LEU A 12 -24.85 7.48 3.79
N ALA A 13 -26.01 7.14 4.37
CA ALA A 13 -26.25 5.84 4.96
C ALA A 13 -25.87 4.72 3.97
N GLY A 14 -24.96 3.84 4.39
CA GLY A 14 -24.74 2.55 3.73
C GLY A 14 -24.29 2.64 2.28
N ARG A 15 -23.39 3.57 1.92
CA ARG A 15 -22.65 3.41 0.66
C ARG A 15 -21.74 2.19 0.80
N HIS A 16 -22.28 1.04 0.40
CA HIS A 16 -21.48 -0.09 -0.01
C HIS A 16 -20.68 0.35 -1.22
N GLU A 17 -19.36 0.40 -1.08
CA GLU A 17 -18.50 0.48 -2.24
C GLU A 17 -17.97 -0.93 -2.45
N SER A 18 -18.56 -1.60 -3.44
CA SER A 18 -18.10 -2.91 -3.89
C SER A 18 -16.83 -2.70 -4.71
N ASN A 19 -15.72 -3.20 -4.20
CA ASN A 19 -14.42 -3.15 -4.83
C ASN A 19 -14.04 -4.58 -5.25
N GLY A 20 -14.68 -5.10 -6.29
CA GLY A 20 -14.53 -6.51 -6.65
C GLY A 20 -15.13 -7.43 -5.57
N ASP A 21 -14.36 -8.39 -5.08
CA ASP A 21 -14.78 -9.32 -4.01
C ASP A 21 -14.77 -8.68 -2.61
N ASP A 22 -14.07 -7.56 -2.42
CA ASP A 22 -14.01 -6.86 -1.13
C ASP A 22 -14.96 -5.66 -1.10
N SER A 23 -15.74 -5.56 -0.02
CA SER A 23 -16.66 -4.44 0.19
C SER A 23 -16.27 -3.64 1.42
N ILE A 24 -15.95 -2.36 1.25
CA ILE A 24 -15.73 -1.46 2.38
C ILE A 24 -17.08 -0.92 2.84
N VAL A 25 -17.36 -1.13 4.12
CA VAL A 25 -18.52 -0.55 4.79
C VAL A 25 -18.06 0.69 5.54
N TYR A 26 -18.70 1.82 5.27
CA TYR A 26 -18.53 3.06 6.03
C TYR A 26 -19.62 3.16 7.09
N PRO A 27 -19.35 2.75 8.36
CA PRO A 27 -20.40 2.61 9.37
C PRO A 27 -20.90 3.94 9.92
N PHE A 28 -20.13 5.02 9.79
CA PHE A 28 -20.43 6.28 10.44
C PHE A 28 -21.23 7.21 9.56
N THR A 29 -22.29 7.75 10.15
CA THR A 29 -23.24 8.62 9.44
C THR A 29 -23.19 10.05 9.93
N SER A 30 -22.42 10.36 10.99
CA SER A 30 -22.26 11.74 11.48
C SER A 30 -20.82 12.22 11.38
N ARG A 31 -20.65 13.54 11.20
CA ARG A 31 -19.34 14.20 11.23
C ARG A 31 -18.56 13.88 12.51
N ARG A 32 -19.24 13.87 13.66
CA ARG A 32 -18.64 13.59 14.96
C ARG A 32 -18.06 12.18 15.03
N GLU A 33 -18.78 11.18 14.51
CA GLU A 33 -18.30 9.80 14.49
C GLU A 33 -17.10 9.63 13.54
N VAL A 34 -17.15 10.23 12.35
CA VAL A 34 -16.03 10.22 11.39
C VAL A 34 -14.77 10.82 12.01
N ILE A 35 -14.89 12.00 12.64
CA ILE A 35 -13.75 12.63 13.33
C ILE A 35 -13.28 11.74 14.50
N GLY A 36 -14.21 11.19 15.28
CA GLY A 36 -13.90 10.30 16.40
C GLY A 36 -13.12 9.07 15.97
N ASP A 37 -13.47 8.48 14.83
CA ASP A 37 -12.78 7.32 14.28
C ASP A 37 -11.38 7.67 13.75
N LEU A 38 -11.24 8.76 12.99
CA LEU A 38 -9.93 9.27 12.56
C LEU A 38 -9.02 9.58 13.74
N MET A 39 -9.56 10.14 14.82
CA MET A 39 -8.83 10.46 16.07
C MET A 39 -8.42 9.22 16.89
N ALA A 40 -9.14 8.11 16.71
CA ALA A 40 -8.83 6.82 17.31
C ALA A 40 -7.74 6.06 16.56
N HIS A 41 -7.43 6.47 15.33
CA HIS A 41 -6.39 5.85 14.52
C HIS A 41 -5.00 5.95 15.18
N ALA A 42 -4.14 5.00 14.83
CA ALA A 42 -2.73 5.07 15.19
C ALA A 42 -2.08 6.33 14.60
N LEU A 43 -1.27 6.99 15.43
CA LEU A 43 -0.48 8.14 15.05
C LEU A 43 0.98 7.83 15.29
N SER A 44 1.84 8.18 14.35
CA SER A 44 3.28 8.04 14.48
C SER A 44 3.99 9.33 14.09
N ARG A 45 5.24 9.44 14.51
CA ARG A 45 6.15 10.51 14.11
C ARG A 45 7.24 9.89 13.25
N LYS A 46 7.66 10.59 12.20
CA LYS A 46 8.77 10.14 11.38
C LYS A 46 10.08 10.06 12.16
N SER A 47 10.32 11.04 13.04
CA SER A 47 11.45 11.06 13.96
C SER A 47 11.10 11.86 15.23
N GLU A 48 11.96 11.79 16.24
CA GLU A 48 11.80 12.58 17.45
C GLU A 48 11.74 14.08 17.11
N GLY A 49 10.74 14.78 17.64
CA GLY A 49 10.51 16.21 17.37
C GLY A 49 9.61 16.50 16.16
N GLU A 50 9.36 15.53 15.27
CA GLU A 50 8.45 15.70 14.13
C GLU A 50 6.97 15.66 14.56
N PRO A 51 6.04 16.25 13.78
CA PRO A 51 4.61 16.19 14.03
C PRO A 51 4.05 14.76 13.95
N LEU A 52 2.92 14.55 14.62
CA LEU A 52 2.11 13.32 14.54
C LEU A 52 1.37 13.27 13.21
N GLN A 53 1.36 12.10 12.59
CA GLN A 53 0.67 11.82 11.33
C GLN A 53 -0.13 10.52 11.49
N ILE A 54 -1.20 10.36 10.70
CA ILE A 54 -1.95 9.10 10.63
C ILE A 54 -1.01 8.00 10.13
N ALA A 55 -0.98 6.86 10.81
CA ALA A 55 0.03 5.83 10.60
C ALA A 55 -0.52 4.41 10.61
N TRP A 56 0.06 3.54 9.78
CA TRP A 56 -0.21 2.10 9.72
C TRP A 56 1.05 1.31 10.03
N TRP A 57 0.89 0.23 10.79
CA TRP A 57 1.97 -0.71 11.02
C TRP A 57 2.06 -1.65 9.81
N VAL A 58 3.11 -1.52 9.01
CA VAL A 58 3.21 -2.21 7.72
C VAL A 58 4.21 -3.35 7.72
N GLN A 59 4.48 -3.96 8.88
CA GLN A 59 5.33 -5.15 8.90
C GLN A 59 4.58 -6.37 8.37
N PRO A 60 5.17 -7.13 7.44
CA PRO A 60 4.60 -8.40 7.01
C PRO A 60 4.58 -9.39 8.18
N GLY A 61 3.57 -10.26 8.19
CA GLY A 61 3.55 -11.43 9.07
C GLY A 61 4.43 -12.56 8.52
N GLU A 62 4.02 -13.80 8.77
CA GLU A 62 4.56 -14.95 8.03
C GLU A 62 4.03 -14.90 6.59
N PHE A 63 4.86 -15.27 5.63
CA PHE A 63 4.52 -15.33 4.20
C PHE A 63 5.38 -16.38 3.49
N ASP A 64 4.95 -16.80 2.31
CA ASP A 64 5.69 -17.76 1.50
C ASP A 64 6.96 -17.14 0.90
N ARG A 65 8.11 -17.64 1.34
CA ARG A 65 9.44 -17.23 0.84
C ARG A 65 9.97 -18.14 -0.26
N THR A 66 9.29 -19.26 -0.53
CA THR A 66 9.68 -20.16 -1.62
C THR A 66 9.47 -19.48 -2.98
N GLY A 67 8.60 -18.47 -3.03
CA GLY A 67 8.23 -17.80 -4.27
C GLY A 67 7.28 -18.63 -5.13
N MET A 68 6.90 -19.84 -4.72
CA MET A 68 5.97 -20.73 -5.44
C MET A 68 4.51 -20.35 -5.24
N ALA A 69 4.23 -19.07 -4.95
CA ALA A 69 2.88 -18.62 -4.69
C ALA A 69 2.01 -18.86 -5.94
N ASP A 70 0.84 -19.49 -5.73
CA ASP A 70 -0.17 -19.77 -6.78
C ASP A 70 -0.64 -18.51 -7.54
N GLN A 71 -0.29 -17.34 -7.04
CA GLN A 71 -0.64 -16.02 -7.57
C GLN A 71 0.41 -15.45 -8.54
N CYS A 72 1.54 -16.13 -8.76
CA CYS A 72 2.50 -15.69 -9.76
C CYS A 72 1.98 -16.01 -11.17
N ASP A 73 1.97 -15.00 -12.05
CA ASP A 73 1.49 -15.15 -13.43
C ASP A 73 2.41 -16.06 -14.28
N GLU A 74 3.66 -16.27 -13.85
CA GLU A 74 4.67 -17.07 -14.55
C GLU A 74 4.80 -18.47 -13.95
N PRO A 75 4.92 -19.53 -14.78
CA PRO A 75 5.07 -20.89 -14.30
C PRO A 75 6.48 -21.10 -13.71
N LEU A 76 6.56 -21.21 -12.40
CA LEU A 76 7.81 -21.47 -11.68
C LEU A 76 8.12 -22.98 -11.61
N GLU A 77 9.40 -23.33 -11.71
CA GLU A 77 9.82 -24.73 -11.82
C GLU A 77 10.54 -25.24 -10.56
N GLU A 78 10.10 -26.39 -10.04
CA GLU A 78 10.71 -27.02 -8.86
C GLU A 78 12.21 -27.34 -9.03
N ARG A 79 12.69 -27.52 -10.26
CA ARG A 79 14.11 -27.80 -10.55
C ARG A 79 15.05 -26.68 -10.09
N PHE A 80 14.55 -25.46 -9.90
CA PHE A 80 15.34 -24.31 -9.44
C PHE A 80 15.24 -24.06 -7.93
N ASN A 81 14.52 -24.90 -7.17
CA ASN A 81 14.34 -24.72 -5.72
C ASN A 81 15.67 -24.63 -4.96
N GLU A 82 16.62 -25.52 -5.23
CA GLU A 82 17.93 -25.50 -4.56
C GLU A 82 18.71 -24.20 -4.86
N ARG A 83 18.73 -23.76 -6.13
CA ARG A 83 19.39 -22.50 -6.52
C ARG A 83 18.70 -21.28 -5.88
N TRP A 84 17.38 -21.32 -5.73
CA TRP A 84 16.62 -20.28 -5.04
C TRP A 84 16.96 -20.21 -3.55
N GLU A 85 17.03 -21.35 -2.86
CA GLU A 85 17.42 -21.40 -1.45
C GLU A 85 18.85 -20.89 -1.23
N GLU A 86 19.79 -21.25 -2.10
CA GLU A 86 21.16 -20.72 -2.08
C GLU A 86 21.19 -19.20 -2.30
N LEU A 87 20.40 -18.70 -3.25
CA LEU A 87 20.27 -17.28 -3.51
C LEU A 87 19.66 -16.52 -2.32
N LEU A 88 18.66 -17.09 -1.64
CA LEU A 88 18.09 -16.51 -0.43
C LEU A 88 19.10 -16.51 0.73
N ALA A 89 19.95 -17.53 0.85
CA ALA A 89 21.00 -17.54 1.84
C ALA A 89 22.05 -16.44 1.59
N GLU A 90 22.35 -16.14 0.33
CA GLU A 90 23.32 -15.11 -0.06
C GLU A 90 22.74 -13.69 -0.05
N LYS A 91 21.52 -13.52 -0.58
CA LYS A 91 20.91 -12.22 -0.92
C LYS A 91 19.53 -12.00 -0.32
N GLY A 92 19.13 -12.80 0.66
CA GLY A 92 17.79 -12.79 1.24
C GLY A 92 17.36 -11.41 1.77
N GLU A 93 18.25 -10.65 2.40
CA GLU A 93 17.94 -9.29 2.88
C GLU A 93 17.63 -8.32 1.73
N HIS A 94 18.36 -8.44 0.62
CA HIS A 94 18.14 -7.59 -0.56
C HIS A 94 16.83 -7.95 -1.27
N ILE A 95 16.57 -9.25 -1.44
CA ILE A 95 15.32 -9.76 -2.02
C ILE A 95 14.13 -9.36 -1.15
N PHE A 96 14.26 -9.44 0.18
CA PHE A 96 13.26 -8.96 1.11
C PHE A 96 12.98 -7.46 0.93
N ALA A 97 14.03 -6.63 0.89
CA ALA A 97 13.88 -5.19 0.72
C ALA A 97 13.24 -4.81 -0.62
N GLU A 98 13.61 -5.51 -1.71
CA GLU A 98 12.99 -5.32 -3.02
C GLU A 98 11.51 -5.73 -3.00
N ALA A 99 11.20 -6.93 -2.50
CA ALA A 99 9.82 -7.40 -2.40
C ALA A 99 8.96 -6.47 -1.55
N PHE A 100 9.49 -6.02 -0.42
CA PHE A 100 8.80 -5.11 0.49
C PHE A 100 8.55 -3.75 -0.16
N GLY A 101 9.57 -3.17 -0.79
CA GLY A 101 9.45 -1.92 -1.54
C GLY A 101 8.42 -2.02 -2.67
N ASN A 102 8.42 -3.11 -3.42
CA ASN A 102 7.47 -3.34 -4.51
C ASN A 102 6.04 -3.56 -4.00
N SER A 103 5.87 -4.30 -2.89
CA SER A 103 4.55 -4.56 -2.30
C SER A 103 3.87 -3.27 -1.83
N LEU A 104 4.66 -2.27 -1.41
CA LEU A 104 4.17 -0.96 -0.97
C LEU A 104 4.29 0.13 -2.05
N ALA A 105 4.71 -0.20 -3.27
CA ALA A 105 5.04 0.80 -4.30
C ALA A 105 3.87 1.70 -4.65
N LEU A 106 2.63 1.21 -4.61
CA LEU A 106 1.42 2.01 -4.86
C LEU A 106 1.22 3.14 -3.83
N TYR A 107 1.75 2.97 -2.62
CA TYR A 107 1.72 3.98 -1.56
C TYR A 107 2.93 4.91 -1.60
N LEU A 108 4.10 4.36 -1.89
CA LEU A 108 5.38 5.05 -1.75
C LEU A 108 5.85 5.76 -3.03
N ASP A 109 5.48 5.24 -4.20
CA ASP A 109 5.82 5.86 -5.47
C ASP A 109 4.72 6.84 -5.89
N LYS A 110 5.01 8.13 -5.75
CA LYS A 110 4.14 9.25 -6.13
C LYS A 110 3.76 9.23 -7.62
N SER A 111 4.53 8.54 -8.46
CA SER A 111 4.26 8.38 -9.90
C SER A 111 3.35 7.19 -10.22
N LEU A 112 3.30 6.18 -9.35
CA LEU A 112 2.38 5.03 -9.42
C LEU A 112 1.09 5.24 -8.63
N ALA A 113 1.07 6.23 -7.72
CA ALA A 113 -0.12 6.79 -7.06
C ALA A 113 -1.04 7.55 -8.05
N THR A 114 -1.20 7.03 -9.27
CA THR A 114 -1.68 7.78 -10.44
C THR A 114 -3.16 7.69 -10.73
N ASP A 115 -3.96 6.92 -10.00
CA ASP A 115 -5.41 6.87 -10.23
C ASP A 115 -6.20 6.29 -9.04
N LEU A 116 -5.94 6.74 -7.81
CA LEU A 116 -6.87 6.45 -6.69
C LEU A 116 -8.10 7.35 -6.77
N ARG A 117 -8.85 7.22 -7.87
CA ARG A 117 -10.28 7.46 -7.81
C ARG A 117 -10.83 6.46 -6.79
N PRO A 118 -11.73 6.88 -5.90
CA PRO A 118 -12.22 5.96 -4.89
C PRO A 118 -12.95 4.72 -5.45
N ASP A 119 -13.40 4.81 -6.70
CA ASP A 119 -13.95 3.76 -7.57
C ASP A 119 -12.90 2.89 -8.29
N ALA A 120 -11.61 3.22 -8.19
CA ALA A 120 -10.46 2.53 -8.80
C ALA A 120 -9.52 1.89 -7.77
N LEU A 121 -9.82 2.01 -6.47
CA LEU A 121 -9.13 1.29 -5.38
C LEU A 121 -9.38 -0.23 -5.40
N SER A 122 -10.11 -0.75 -6.38
CA SER A 122 -10.51 -2.15 -6.48
C SER A 122 -9.70 -3.01 -7.47
N ALA A 123 -8.63 -2.49 -8.06
CA ALA A 123 -7.87 -3.23 -9.05
C ALA A 123 -6.40 -2.87 -8.96
N PHE A 124 -5.55 -3.84 -8.65
CA PHE A 124 -4.09 -3.77 -8.70
C PHE A 124 -3.49 -3.37 -10.06
N ALA A 125 -4.25 -2.87 -11.03
CA ALA A 125 -3.74 -2.52 -12.35
C ALA A 125 -4.66 -1.55 -13.11
N CYS A 126 -4.15 -0.36 -13.45
CA CYS A 126 -4.45 0.22 -14.76
C CYS A 126 -3.26 1.06 -15.26
N PRO A 127 -2.63 0.68 -16.40
CA PRO A 127 -1.65 1.54 -17.04
C PRO A 127 -2.35 2.73 -17.69
N ARG A 128 -1.66 3.88 -17.66
CA ARG A 128 -2.06 5.13 -18.32
C ARG A 128 -2.57 4.89 -19.74
N LYS A 129 -3.68 5.55 -20.11
CA LYS A 129 -3.98 5.76 -21.54
C LYS A 129 -3.05 6.84 -22.10
N PRO A 130 -2.44 6.64 -23.29
CA PRO A 130 -1.60 7.68 -23.89
C PRO A 130 -2.42 8.93 -24.20
N GLY A 131 -2.00 10.07 -23.64
CA GLY A 131 -2.65 11.38 -23.85
C GLY A 131 -3.44 11.91 -22.65
N ASP A 132 -3.49 11.18 -21.53
CA ASP A 132 -4.07 11.68 -20.28
C ASP A 132 -3.07 12.58 -19.54
N VAL A 133 -3.51 13.79 -19.18
CA VAL A 133 -2.71 14.80 -18.45
C VAL A 133 -3.05 14.72 -16.95
N SER A 134 -3.31 13.52 -16.43
CA SER A 134 -3.80 13.35 -15.06
C SER A 134 -2.68 13.50 -14.02
N ASP A 135 -3.04 14.21 -12.95
CA ASP A 135 -2.22 14.56 -11.79
C ASP A 135 -1.74 13.32 -11.01
N ALA A 136 -0.52 12.87 -11.25
CA ALA A 136 0.20 12.01 -10.30
C ALA A 136 0.35 12.74 -8.93
N GLY A 137 0.01 12.09 -7.80
CA GLY A 137 0.32 12.61 -6.46
C GLY A 137 -0.85 13.17 -5.63
N ASP A 138 -1.99 12.48 -5.59
CA ASP A 138 -3.13 12.89 -4.76
C ASP A 138 -2.93 12.67 -3.25
N TYR A 139 -1.90 11.93 -2.86
CA TYR A 139 -1.48 11.68 -1.47
C TYR A 139 0.01 11.31 -1.44
N GLY A 140 0.63 11.44 -0.28
CA GLY A 140 2.03 11.10 -0.05
C GLY A 140 2.19 10.30 1.23
N PHE A 141 2.69 9.07 1.09
CA PHE A 141 3.06 8.22 2.21
C PHE A 141 4.58 8.15 2.36
N GLU A 142 5.02 7.92 3.58
CA GLU A 142 6.44 7.72 3.91
C GLU A 142 6.60 6.56 4.89
N ILE A 143 7.71 5.84 4.79
CA ILE A 143 8.07 4.81 5.76
C ILE A 143 9.00 5.40 6.83
N THR A 144 8.67 5.15 8.09
CA THR A 144 9.50 5.51 9.23
C THR A 144 10.54 4.42 9.50
N ALA A 145 11.63 4.77 10.17
CA ALA A 145 12.72 3.84 10.46
C ALA A 145 12.28 2.65 11.35
N ASP A 146 11.22 2.82 12.13
CA ASP A 146 10.65 1.83 13.02
C ASP A 146 9.56 0.95 12.36
N GLY A 147 9.26 1.16 11.07
CA GLY A 147 8.39 0.26 10.30
C GLY A 147 6.92 0.71 10.20
N TRP A 148 6.63 1.98 10.50
CA TRP A 148 5.32 2.57 10.23
C TRP A 148 5.29 3.19 8.84
N MET A 149 4.12 3.11 8.20
CA MET A 149 3.78 3.95 7.07
C MET A 149 2.97 5.13 7.57
N VAL A 150 3.37 6.35 7.25
CA VAL A 150 2.69 7.58 7.67
C VAL A 150 2.11 8.32 6.48
N LEU A 151 0.91 8.89 6.64
CA LEU A 151 0.29 9.76 5.65
C LEU A 151 0.75 11.21 5.86
N GLY A 152 1.62 11.69 4.97
CA GLY A 152 2.16 13.05 5.07
C GLY A 152 1.32 14.12 4.37
N GLN A 153 0.72 13.79 3.23
CA GLN A 153 -0.01 14.76 2.42
C GLN A 153 -1.24 14.13 1.78
N VAL A 154 -2.30 14.92 1.65
CA VAL A 154 -3.42 14.64 0.73
C VAL A 154 -3.70 15.90 -0.10
N LYS A 155 -3.71 15.76 -1.41
CA LYS A 155 -3.98 16.86 -2.34
C LYS A 155 -5.36 17.44 -2.08
N GLY A 156 -5.39 18.77 -1.96
CA GLY A 156 -6.59 19.53 -1.62
C GLY A 156 -6.88 19.60 -0.11
N LEU A 157 -6.11 18.91 0.73
CA LEU A 157 -6.18 18.98 2.20
C LEU A 157 -4.92 19.59 2.83
N GLY A 158 -3.82 19.70 2.07
CA GLY A 158 -2.56 20.21 2.58
C GLY A 158 -1.75 19.14 3.34
N GLU A 159 -0.86 19.60 4.19
CA GLU A 159 -0.05 18.74 5.05
C GLU A 159 -0.90 18.21 6.23
N LEU A 160 -0.89 16.90 6.43
CA LEU A 160 -1.68 16.22 7.46
C LEU A 160 -0.79 15.87 8.66
N ALA A 161 -0.28 16.89 9.32
CA ALA A 161 0.65 16.74 10.42
C ALA A 161 0.27 17.67 11.58
N TRP A 162 0.33 17.14 12.81
CA TRP A 162 -0.15 17.85 14.00
C TRP A 162 0.82 17.68 15.17
N ALA A 163 1.07 18.73 15.94
CA ALA A 163 1.91 18.65 17.14
C ALA A 163 1.23 17.83 18.25
N SER A 164 -0.11 17.74 18.25
CA SER A 164 -0.89 17.01 19.25
C SER A 164 -2.23 16.49 18.72
N LYS A 165 -2.82 15.52 19.42
CA LYS A 165 -4.20 15.07 19.14
C LYS A 165 -5.23 16.20 19.19
N GLN A 166 -5.06 17.17 20.09
CA GLN A 166 -6.00 18.31 20.21
C GLN A 166 -5.95 19.22 18.97
N GLU A 167 -4.77 19.38 18.37
CA GLU A 167 -4.60 20.12 17.13
C GLU A 167 -5.21 19.36 15.94
N MET A 168 -4.99 18.04 15.88
CA MET A 168 -5.65 17.17 14.91
C MET A 168 -7.18 17.29 14.98
N GLU A 169 -7.76 17.21 16.18
CA GLU A 169 -9.21 17.34 16.36
C GLU A 169 -9.72 18.69 15.83
N ARG A 170 -9.03 19.79 16.15
CA ARG A 170 -9.39 21.12 15.65
C ARG A 170 -9.32 21.19 14.13
N ALA A 171 -8.23 20.71 13.53
CA ALA A 171 -8.05 20.69 12.08
C ALA A 171 -9.15 19.88 11.39
N LEU A 172 -9.47 18.69 11.91
CA LEU A 172 -10.53 17.84 11.38
C LEU A 172 -11.91 18.49 11.48
N VAL A 173 -12.18 19.26 12.55
CA VAL A 173 -13.41 20.04 12.73
C VAL A 173 -13.49 21.21 11.74
N GLU A 174 -12.37 21.75 11.27
CA GLU A 174 -12.32 22.84 10.29
C GLU A 174 -12.43 22.37 8.84
N LEU A 175 -12.16 21.09 8.54
CA LEU A 175 -12.25 20.54 7.18
C LEU A 175 -13.68 20.61 6.61
N GLU A 176 -13.80 21.02 5.36
CA GLU A 176 -15.08 20.95 4.65
C GLU A 176 -15.59 19.51 4.53
N ARG A 177 -16.91 19.33 4.34
CA ARG A 177 -17.53 18.00 4.23
C ARG A 177 -16.83 17.09 3.22
N GLY A 178 -16.55 17.61 2.01
CA GLY A 178 -15.91 16.84 0.94
C GLY A 178 -14.48 16.43 1.29
N GLN A 179 -13.74 17.31 1.96
CA GLN A 179 -12.37 17.05 2.41
C GLN A 179 -12.32 16.01 3.51
N LEU A 180 -13.14 16.16 4.55
CA LEU A 180 -13.22 15.19 5.65
C LEU A 180 -13.62 13.81 5.13
N TRP A 181 -14.58 13.75 4.20
CA TRP A 181 -15.00 12.49 3.58
C TRP A 181 -13.89 11.88 2.71
N LYS A 182 -13.15 12.69 1.95
CA LYS A 182 -11.99 12.24 1.16
C LYS A 182 -10.94 11.60 2.08
N LEU A 183 -10.58 12.26 3.18
CA LEU A 183 -9.63 11.74 4.16
C LEU A 183 -10.12 10.44 4.79
N TYR A 184 -11.37 10.42 5.27
CA TYR A 184 -11.94 9.24 5.91
C TYR A 184 -11.96 8.02 4.99
N ARG A 185 -12.36 8.20 3.73
CA ARG A 185 -12.32 7.11 2.75
C ARG A 185 -10.92 6.61 2.52
N LEU A 186 -9.96 7.52 2.27
CA LEU A 186 -8.56 7.15 2.09
C LEU A 186 -8.08 6.29 3.27
N VAL A 187 -8.30 6.73 4.50
CA VAL A 187 -7.89 5.99 5.70
C VAL A 187 -8.52 4.60 5.71
N LYS A 188 -9.82 4.45 5.43
CA LYS A 188 -10.48 3.14 5.41
C LYS A 188 -10.03 2.19 4.31
N HIS A 189 -9.64 2.72 3.15
CA HIS A 189 -9.03 1.88 2.13
C HIS A 189 -7.66 1.39 2.57
N VAL A 190 -6.82 2.28 3.10
CA VAL A 190 -5.51 1.88 3.62
C VAL A 190 -5.65 0.94 4.81
N ASP A 191 -6.66 1.09 5.68
CA ASP A 191 -6.94 0.17 6.79
C ASP A 191 -7.18 -1.27 6.29
N MET A 192 -7.86 -1.41 5.14
CA MET A 192 -8.14 -2.70 4.52
C MET A 192 -6.88 -3.27 3.87
N ASP A 193 -6.15 -2.45 3.12
CA ASP A 193 -5.01 -2.89 2.32
C ASP A 193 -3.74 -3.11 3.16
N ALA A 194 -3.52 -2.31 4.21
CA ALA A 194 -2.34 -2.36 5.07
C ALA A 194 -2.48 -3.36 6.23
N THR A 195 -3.34 -4.36 6.10
CA THR A 195 -3.38 -5.47 7.04
C THR A 195 -2.14 -6.35 6.90
N ALA A 196 -1.68 -6.97 7.99
CA ALA A 196 -0.52 -7.86 7.94
C ALA A 196 -0.71 -9.02 6.94
N ALA A 197 -1.94 -9.51 6.76
CA ALA A 197 -2.26 -10.54 5.78
C ALA A 197 -2.06 -10.04 4.34
N ASN A 198 -2.65 -8.90 3.98
CA ASN A 198 -2.53 -8.34 2.64
C ASN A 198 -1.08 -7.95 2.31
N ILE A 199 -0.33 -7.45 3.30
CA ILE A 199 1.11 -7.17 3.13
C ILE A 199 1.88 -8.48 2.94
N SER A 200 1.59 -9.52 3.73
CA SER A 200 2.19 -10.85 3.57
C SER A 200 1.90 -11.46 2.19
N ASP A 201 0.67 -11.34 1.70
CA ASP A 201 0.28 -11.84 0.38
C ASP A 201 1.00 -11.07 -0.73
N GLY A 202 1.06 -9.73 -0.62
CA GLY A 202 1.84 -8.90 -1.52
C GLY A 202 3.33 -9.27 -1.50
N MET A 203 3.90 -9.58 -0.34
CA MET A 203 5.28 -10.07 -0.21
C MET A 203 5.48 -11.41 -0.91
N ALA A 204 4.59 -12.38 -0.70
CA ALA A 204 4.67 -13.70 -1.34
C ALA A 204 4.59 -13.59 -2.87
N TYR A 205 3.66 -12.78 -3.38
CA TYR A 205 3.55 -12.48 -4.81
C TYR A 205 4.86 -11.87 -5.37
N GLN A 206 5.43 -10.88 -4.68
CA GLN A 206 6.68 -10.25 -5.11
C GLN A 206 7.88 -11.21 -5.06
N TYR A 207 7.91 -12.13 -4.10
CA TYR A 207 8.91 -13.21 -4.08
C TYR A 207 8.80 -14.09 -5.32
N GLY A 208 7.58 -14.45 -5.76
CA GLY A 208 7.35 -15.16 -7.02
C GLY A 208 7.85 -14.38 -8.24
N MET A 209 7.51 -13.09 -8.33
CA MET A 209 7.96 -12.22 -9.44
C MET A 209 9.49 -12.00 -9.47
N ILE A 210 10.13 -11.92 -8.31
CA ILE A 210 11.60 -11.87 -8.23
C ILE A 210 12.18 -13.21 -8.68
N ARG A 211 11.65 -14.32 -8.16
CA ARG A 211 12.11 -15.67 -8.50
C ARG A 211 11.99 -15.95 -10.00
N SER A 212 10.87 -15.61 -10.65
CA SER A 212 10.69 -15.78 -12.10
C SER A 212 11.83 -15.14 -12.90
N ARG A 213 12.23 -13.91 -12.56
CA ARG A 213 13.34 -13.21 -13.23
C ARG A 213 14.70 -13.90 -13.07
N TYR A 214 14.90 -14.66 -11.98
CA TYR A 214 16.09 -15.48 -11.80
C TYR A 214 15.99 -16.80 -12.55
N GLU A 215 14.82 -17.46 -12.53
CA GLU A 215 14.59 -18.70 -13.27
C GLU A 215 14.76 -18.49 -14.79
N GLU A 216 14.23 -17.41 -15.35
CA GLU A 216 14.47 -17.03 -16.76
C GLU A 216 15.97 -16.96 -17.09
N ARG A 217 16.79 -16.45 -16.17
CA ARG A 217 18.24 -16.37 -16.37
C ARG A 217 18.90 -17.73 -16.27
N TRP A 218 18.50 -18.54 -15.28
CA TRP A 218 19.04 -19.88 -15.10
C TRP A 218 18.66 -20.82 -16.25
N GLN A 219 17.48 -20.66 -16.82
CA GLN A 219 17.06 -21.37 -18.03
C GLN A 219 18.01 -21.08 -19.20
N LEU A 220 18.30 -19.80 -19.46
CA LEU A 220 19.24 -19.40 -20.51
C LEU A 220 20.66 -19.94 -20.26
N GLU A 221 21.14 -19.90 -19.01
CA GLU A 221 22.46 -20.44 -18.64
C GLU A 221 22.55 -21.95 -18.86
N ASP A 222 21.48 -22.69 -18.53
CA ASP A 222 21.41 -24.12 -18.77
C ASP A 222 21.37 -24.42 -20.29
N GLU A 223 20.61 -23.66 -21.08
CA GLU A 223 20.52 -23.79 -22.55
C GLU A 223 21.86 -23.53 -23.25
N ASP A 224 22.58 -22.47 -22.87
CA ASP A 224 23.91 -22.15 -23.40
C ASP A 224 24.94 -23.26 -23.09
N CYS A 225 24.83 -23.88 -21.91
CA CYS A 225 25.69 -25.02 -21.54
C CYS A 225 25.41 -26.26 -22.40
N PHE A 226 24.17 -26.47 -22.83
CA PHE A 226 23.80 -27.55 -23.76
C PHE A 226 24.32 -27.30 -25.18
N GLU A 227 24.26 -26.07 -25.70
CA GLU A 227 24.80 -25.73 -27.02
C GLU A 227 26.32 -25.91 -27.08
N VAL A 228 27.06 -25.46 -26.06
CA VAL A 228 28.52 -25.61 -25.99
C VAL A 228 28.96 -27.07 -25.85
N SER A 229 28.16 -27.91 -25.19
CA SER A 229 28.41 -29.36 -25.06
C SER A 229 28.14 -30.12 -26.37
N SER A 230 27.12 -29.71 -27.14
CA SER A 230 26.74 -30.34 -28.41
C SER A 230 27.68 -30.01 -29.59
N LEU A 231 28.51 -28.98 -29.47
CA LEU A 231 29.47 -28.53 -30.50
C LEU A 231 30.89 -29.10 -30.31
N ARG A 232 31.13 -29.97 -29.32
CA ARG A 232 32.41 -30.69 -29.17
C ARG A 232 32.28 -32.14 -29.63
N PRO A 233 32.81 -32.51 -30.81
CA PRO A 233 32.94 -33.90 -31.23
C PRO A 233 34.02 -34.66 -30.46
#